data_AF-A0A7R9WTM9-F1
#
_entry.id   AF-A0A7R9WTM9-F1
#
_cell.length_a   1.000
_cell.length_b   1.000
_cell.length_c   1.000
_cell.angle_alpha   90.00
_cell.angle_beta   90.00
_cell.angle_gamma   90.00
#
_symmetry.space_group_name_H-M   'P 1'
#
loop_
_entity.id
_entity.type
_entity.pdbx_description
1 polymer ?
#
loop_
_entity_poly.entity_id
_entity_poly.type
_entity_poly.pdbx_seq_one_letter_code
_entity_poly.pdbx_strand_id
1 'polypeptide(L)'
;SNNANVAFEYFGDAYSLATTQDVEATPRREVIISYGDRSNDQLLQYYGFVESNNPNDVYVMPPLRSWDIGALEEACGGSFAAGRLSKLENAGLLGKTTVTTNSDGDDDESNGNPLGGVVLTRAEGIDLAVIQALRVLVATDEEWMERSEAVGNFATEISPENERKARLAAKIAIEMELSSKPTTLQEDEIILKQLQAKKNGVEPEEILAVAFRIEKKKILKEALNRLG
;
A
#
# COMPACT_ATOMS: atom_id res chain seq x y z
N SER A 1 18.01 8.97 -11.72
CA SER A 1 18.21 8.11 -12.89
C SER A 1 17.73 8.83 -14.13
N ASN A 2 18.47 8.71 -15.23
CA ASN A 2 18.05 9.19 -16.55
C ASN A 2 17.04 8.17 -17.11
N ASN A 3 15.74 8.48 -17.06
CA ASN A 3 14.70 7.57 -17.49
C ASN A 3 14.42 7.73 -18.99
N ALA A 4 14.56 6.63 -19.72
CA ALA A 4 14.12 6.51 -21.10
C ALA A 4 12.73 5.85 -21.15
N ASN A 5 11.82 6.46 -21.90
CA ASN A 5 10.49 5.92 -22.16
C ASN A 5 10.51 5.17 -23.50
N VAL A 6 10.02 3.94 -23.48
CA VAL A 6 9.82 3.12 -24.68
C VAL A 6 8.42 3.43 -25.21
N ALA A 7 8.32 3.83 -26.48
CA ALA A 7 7.04 3.97 -27.17
C ALA A 7 7.05 3.14 -28.46
N PHE A 8 5.90 2.56 -28.81
CA PHE A 8 5.73 1.93 -30.12
C PHE A 8 5.25 2.99 -31.12
N GLU A 9 6.04 3.23 -32.16
CA GLU A 9 5.72 4.22 -33.18
C GLU A 9 4.96 3.55 -34.33
N TYR A 10 3.63 3.64 -34.26
CA TYR A 10 2.71 2.91 -35.13
C TYR A 10 2.88 3.18 -36.63
N PHE A 11 3.39 4.37 -36.99
CA PHE A 11 3.59 4.76 -38.39
C PHE A 11 4.95 4.34 -38.97
N GLY A 12 5.92 4.03 -38.10
CA GLY A 12 7.25 3.58 -38.50
C GLY A 12 7.45 2.07 -38.40
N ASP A 13 6.46 1.34 -37.86
CA ASP A 13 6.58 -0.08 -37.48
C ASP A 13 7.86 -0.35 -36.66
N ALA A 14 8.15 0.54 -35.72
CA ALA A 14 9.40 0.57 -34.98
C ALA A 14 9.18 0.92 -33.51
N TYR A 15 10.03 0.37 -32.64
CA TYR A 15 10.13 0.78 -31.25
C TYR A 15 11.06 1.99 -31.15
N SER A 16 10.57 3.10 -30.62
CA SER A 16 11.38 4.28 -30.34
C SER A 16 11.69 4.38 -28.85
N LEU A 17 12.96 4.67 -28.56
CA LEU A 17 13.42 4.95 -27.21
C LEU A 17 13.72 6.44 -27.10
N ALA A 18 12.94 7.17 -26.32
CA ALA A 18 13.14 8.60 -26.11
C ALA A 18 13.61 8.86 -24.69
N THR A 19 14.69 9.61 -24.55
CA THR A 19 15.19 10.06 -23.24
C THR A 19 14.49 11.37 -22.87
N THR A 20 13.89 11.40 -21.69
CA THR A 20 13.17 12.60 -21.20
C THR A 20 14.08 13.69 -20.64
N GLN A 21 15.37 13.39 -20.47
CA GLN A 21 16.40 14.31 -20.03
C GLN A 21 17.56 14.32 -21.02
N ASP A 22 18.25 15.46 -21.12
CA ASP A 22 19.50 15.55 -21.86
C ASP A 22 20.50 14.55 -21.28
N VAL A 23 20.76 13.48 -22.05
CA VAL A 23 21.86 12.58 -21.75
C VAL A 23 23.12 13.33 -22.17
N GLU A 24 23.72 14.09 -21.25
CA GLU A 24 25.09 14.56 -21.43
C GLU A 24 25.91 13.35 -21.86
N ALA A 25 26.38 13.37 -23.11
CA ALA A 25 27.09 12.27 -23.76
C ALA A 25 28.48 12.09 -23.15
N THR A 26 28.53 11.75 -21.86
CA THR A 26 29.75 11.31 -21.19
C THR A 26 29.92 9.82 -21.51
N PRO A 27 31.06 9.40 -22.07
CA PRO A 27 31.31 7.99 -22.33
C PRO A 27 31.16 7.18 -21.03
N ARG A 28 30.41 6.07 -21.09
CA ARG A 28 30.22 5.06 -20.02
C ARG A 28 29.15 5.31 -18.94
N ARG A 29 28.12 6.13 -19.18
CA ARG A 29 26.92 6.11 -18.32
C ARG A 29 25.89 5.10 -18.82
N GLU A 30 25.33 4.34 -17.88
CA GLU A 30 24.21 3.44 -18.12
C GLU A 30 22.95 4.24 -18.45
N VAL A 31 22.23 3.80 -19.49
CA VAL A 31 20.91 4.31 -19.84
C VAL A 31 19.89 3.33 -19.30
N ILE A 32 19.00 3.80 -18.42
CA ILE A 32 18.00 2.97 -17.75
C ILE A 32 16.65 3.24 -18.41
N ILE A 33 15.92 2.17 -18.73
CA ILE A 33 14.57 2.23 -19.29
C ILE A 33 13.54 2.07 -18.18
N SER A 34 12.43 2.81 -18.27
CA SER A 34 11.29 2.60 -17.36
C SER A 34 10.44 1.43 -17.85
N TYR A 35 10.13 0.50 -16.95
CA TYR A 35 9.17 -0.60 -17.21
C TYR A 35 7.71 -0.17 -16.96
N GLY A 36 7.46 1.12 -16.73
CA GLY A 36 6.17 1.69 -16.41
C GLY A 36 5.88 1.73 -14.90
N ASP A 37 4.63 2.02 -14.56
CA ASP A 37 4.17 2.17 -13.17
C ASP A 37 3.93 0.80 -12.51
N ARG A 38 5.02 0.10 -12.18
CA ARG A 38 4.99 -1.25 -11.59
C ARG A 38 5.41 -1.25 -10.13
N SER A 39 4.72 -2.01 -9.29
CA SER A 39 5.10 -2.19 -7.87
C SER A 39 6.26 -3.18 -7.72
N ASN A 40 6.94 -3.19 -6.56
CA ASN A 40 8.00 -4.17 -6.33
C ASN A 40 7.51 -5.62 -6.30
N ASP A 41 6.20 -5.87 -6.07
CA ASP A 41 5.60 -7.20 -6.20
C ASP A 41 5.65 -7.67 -7.67
N GLN A 42 5.25 -6.79 -8.58
CA GLN A 42 5.27 -7.06 -10.03
C GLN A 42 6.71 -7.15 -10.56
N LEU A 43 7.60 -6.24 -10.12
CA LEU A 43 9.01 -6.27 -10.52
C LEU A 43 9.69 -7.56 -10.06
N LEU A 44 9.44 -8.00 -8.83
CA LEU A 44 10.01 -9.24 -8.33
C LEU A 44 9.42 -10.46 -9.04
N GLN A 45 8.10 -10.51 -9.24
CA GLN A 45 7.41 -11.65 -9.84
C GLN A 45 7.75 -11.84 -11.32
N TYR A 46 7.78 -10.77 -12.12
CA TYR A 46 7.93 -10.86 -13.58
C TYR A 46 9.35 -10.59 -14.06
N TYR A 47 10.14 -9.81 -13.32
CA TYR A 47 11.45 -9.36 -13.75
C TYR A 47 12.60 -9.78 -12.82
N GLY A 48 12.29 -10.34 -11.65
CA GLY A 48 13.29 -10.90 -10.73
C GLY A 48 14.18 -9.87 -10.04
N PHE A 49 13.71 -8.61 -9.90
CA PHE A 49 14.45 -7.58 -9.17
C PHE A 49 13.54 -6.72 -8.30
N VAL A 50 14.15 -6.02 -7.34
CA VAL A 50 13.49 -5.07 -6.44
C VAL A 50 14.15 -3.72 -6.62
N GLU A 51 13.33 -2.69 -6.85
CA GLU A 51 13.80 -1.31 -6.96
C GLU A 51 13.69 -0.60 -5.60
N SER A 52 14.82 -0.05 -5.16
CA SER A 52 14.91 0.72 -3.91
C SER A 52 14.18 2.06 -4.06
N ASN A 53 13.30 2.38 -3.12
CA ASN A 53 12.49 3.60 -3.11
C ASN A 53 11.63 3.80 -4.38
N ASN A 54 11.13 2.70 -4.96
CA ASN A 54 10.22 2.76 -6.09
C ASN A 54 8.95 3.58 -5.71
N PRO A 55 8.67 4.71 -6.39
CA PRO A 55 7.53 5.58 -6.07
C PRO A 55 6.17 4.91 -6.29
N ASN A 56 6.10 3.93 -7.19
CA ASN A 56 4.91 3.18 -7.54
C ASN A 56 4.77 1.89 -6.71
N ASP A 57 5.58 1.74 -5.65
CA ASP A 57 5.48 0.60 -4.76
C ASP A 57 4.25 0.70 -3.86
N VAL A 58 3.65 -0.46 -3.59
CA VAL A 58 2.37 -0.61 -2.90
C VAL A 58 2.51 -1.65 -1.81
N TYR A 59 1.87 -1.41 -0.67
CA TYR A 59 1.69 -2.42 0.37
C TYR A 59 0.20 -2.72 0.53
N VAL A 60 -0.18 -3.99 0.53
CA VAL A 60 -1.56 -4.42 0.76
C VAL A 60 -1.66 -5.06 2.14
N MET A 61 -2.30 -4.35 3.07
CA MET A 61 -2.66 -4.85 4.39
C MET A 61 -3.85 -5.81 4.31
N PRO A 62 -4.05 -6.67 5.32
CA PRO A 62 -5.28 -7.42 5.47
C PRO A 62 -6.53 -6.52 5.36
N PRO A 63 -7.66 -7.04 4.85
CA PRO A 63 -8.89 -6.28 4.74
C PRO A 63 -9.33 -5.79 6.13
N LEU A 64 -10.03 -4.66 6.16
CA LEU A 64 -10.45 -3.99 7.40
C LEU A 64 -11.23 -4.92 8.34
N ARG A 65 -11.99 -5.88 7.80
CA ARG A 65 -12.70 -6.90 8.61
C ARG A 65 -11.80 -7.82 9.44
N SER A 66 -10.53 -7.96 9.05
CA SER A 66 -9.56 -8.83 9.70
C SER A 66 -8.70 -8.08 10.71
N TRP A 67 -8.93 -6.78 10.89
CA TRP A 67 -8.22 -5.98 11.87
C TRP A 67 -8.76 -6.29 13.27
N ASP A 68 -7.92 -6.12 14.28
CA ASP A 68 -8.31 -6.29 15.68
C ASP A 68 -9.17 -5.10 16.13
N ILE A 69 -10.48 -5.23 15.94
CA ILE A 69 -11.45 -4.19 16.30
C ILE A 69 -11.39 -3.86 17.79
N GLY A 70 -11.13 -4.84 18.66
CA GLY A 70 -11.03 -4.62 20.10
C GLY A 70 -9.84 -3.72 20.48
N ALA A 71 -8.68 -3.95 19.86
CA ALA A 71 -7.52 -3.09 20.03
C ALA A 71 -7.78 -1.66 19.51
N LEU A 72 -8.53 -1.51 18.41
CA LEU A 72 -8.90 -0.20 17.86
C LEU A 72 -9.88 0.56 18.76
N GLU A 73 -10.88 -0.13 19.33
CA GLU A 73 -11.82 0.43 20.30
C GLU A 73 -11.11 0.92 21.56
N GLU A 74 -10.21 0.11 22.11
CA GLU A 74 -9.39 0.45 23.28
C GLU A 74 -8.55 1.70 23.02
N ALA A 75 -7.87 1.76 21.87
CA ALA A 75 -7.05 2.92 21.50
C ALA A 75 -7.88 4.18 21.25
N CYS A 76 -9.08 4.06 20.69
CA CYS A 76 -9.96 5.19 20.41
C CYS A 76 -10.78 5.64 21.63
N GLY A 77 -10.75 4.88 22.74
CA GLY A 77 -11.46 5.18 23.98
C GLY A 77 -12.97 5.04 23.87
N GLY A 78 -13.48 4.14 23.02
CA GLY A 78 -14.91 3.92 22.82
C GLY A 78 -15.22 2.63 22.07
N SER A 79 -16.45 2.13 22.21
CA SER A 79 -16.91 0.94 21.47
C SER A 79 -17.57 1.35 20.15
N PHE A 80 -17.30 0.59 19.09
CA PHE A 80 -17.90 0.74 17.79
C PHE A 80 -19.28 0.11 17.79
N ALA A 81 -20.29 0.86 17.37
CA ALA A 81 -21.65 0.34 17.32
C ALA A 81 -21.75 -0.81 16.30
N ALA A 82 -22.24 -1.97 16.74
CA ALA A 82 -22.29 -3.21 15.93
C ALA A 82 -23.03 -3.04 14.59
N GLY A 83 -24.03 -2.16 14.52
CA GLY A 83 -24.77 -1.88 13.28
C GLY A 83 -23.94 -1.21 12.19
N ARG A 84 -22.83 -0.54 12.54
CA ARG A 84 -21.98 0.19 11.59
C ARG A 84 -21.10 -0.75 10.78
N LEU A 85 -20.64 -1.85 11.38
CA LEU A 85 -19.91 -2.89 10.66
C LEU A 85 -20.76 -3.47 9.52
N SER A 86 -22.03 -3.80 9.79
CA SER A 86 -22.95 -4.28 8.75
C SER A 86 -23.20 -3.24 7.65
N LYS A 87 -23.22 -1.94 7.98
CA LYS A 87 -23.35 -0.86 6.98
C LYS A 87 -22.09 -0.73 6.11
N LEU A 88 -20.91 -0.87 6.70
CA LEU A 88 -19.65 -0.88 5.97
C LEU A 88 -19.50 -2.11 5.09
N GLU A 89 -20.01 -3.27 5.54
CA GLU A 89 -20.08 -4.50 4.73
C GLU A 89 -20.93 -4.28 3.48
N ASN A 90 -22.14 -3.72 3.65
CA ASN A 90 -23.02 -3.40 2.52
C ASN A 90 -22.43 -2.34 1.58
N ALA A 91 -21.59 -1.45 2.10
CA ALA A 91 -20.85 -0.46 1.30
C ALA A 91 -19.59 -1.04 0.63
N GLY A 92 -19.24 -2.30 0.89
CA GLY A 92 -18.05 -2.96 0.33
C GLY A 92 -16.72 -2.49 0.92
N LEU A 93 -16.72 -1.72 2.02
CA LEU A 93 -15.52 -1.11 2.60
C LEU A 93 -14.77 -2.02 3.58
N LEU A 94 -15.32 -3.20 3.89
CA LEU A 94 -14.70 -4.15 4.83
C LEU A 94 -13.78 -5.19 4.17
N GLY A 95 -13.82 -5.31 2.84
CA GLY A 95 -13.19 -6.40 2.09
C GLY A 95 -13.97 -7.73 2.16
N LYS A 96 -13.51 -8.73 1.42
CA LYS A 96 -14.15 -10.05 1.27
C LYS A 96 -13.45 -11.11 2.13
N THR A 97 -14.21 -12.07 2.66
CA THR A 97 -13.66 -13.19 3.48
C THR A 97 -13.22 -14.37 2.63
N THR A 98 -13.79 -14.54 1.44
CA THR A 98 -13.51 -15.63 0.51
C THR A 98 -13.33 -15.08 -0.89
N VAL A 99 -12.30 -15.56 -1.59
CA VAL A 99 -12.15 -15.33 -3.03
C VAL A 99 -13.28 -16.08 -3.72
N THR A 100 -14.39 -15.40 -3.99
CA THR A 100 -15.44 -15.93 -4.86
C THR A 100 -14.93 -15.80 -6.29
N THR A 101 -14.47 -16.90 -6.87
CA THR A 101 -13.95 -17.01 -8.25
C THR A 101 -15.05 -16.93 -9.32
N ASN A 102 -16.11 -16.14 -9.10
CA ASN A 102 -17.24 -16.04 -10.03
C ASN A 102 -17.32 -14.64 -10.65
N SER A 103 -16.58 -14.45 -11.73
CA SER A 103 -16.83 -13.46 -12.80
C SER A 103 -15.81 -13.71 -13.92
N ASP A 104 -16.16 -14.52 -14.92
CA ASP A 104 -16.41 -14.01 -16.29
C ASP A 104 -16.76 -12.51 -16.33
N GLY A 105 -15.83 -11.68 -16.82
CA GLY A 105 -16.09 -10.28 -17.14
C GLY A 105 -14.91 -9.33 -16.91
N ASP A 106 -14.29 -8.92 -18.02
CA ASP A 106 -13.32 -7.84 -18.22
C ASP A 106 -11.94 -7.94 -17.57
N ASP A 107 -10.98 -8.29 -18.44
CA ASP A 107 -9.55 -7.99 -18.34
C ASP A 107 -9.35 -6.47 -18.24
N ASP A 108 -9.46 -5.92 -17.04
CA ASP A 108 -8.74 -4.70 -16.68
C ASP A 108 -7.55 -5.12 -15.81
N GLU A 109 -6.34 -4.94 -16.34
CA GLU A 109 -5.05 -5.27 -15.70
C GLU A 109 -4.76 -4.41 -14.45
N SER A 110 -5.78 -3.98 -13.71
CA SER A 110 -5.65 -3.27 -12.44
C SER A 110 -5.63 -4.25 -11.26
N ASN A 111 -4.42 -4.70 -10.92
CA ASN A 111 -3.94 -4.93 -9.56
C ASN A 111 -4.80 -5.80 -8.61
N GLY A 112 -4.66 -7.13 -8.73
CA GLY A 112 -4.18 -8.03 -7.65
C GLY A 112 -4.77 -7.99 -6.22
N ASN A 113 -5.88 -7.30 -5.95
CA ASN A 113 -6.48 -7.19 -4.62
C ASN A 113 -7.87 -7.86 -4.50
N PRO A 114 -7.98 -9.18 -4.77
CA PRO A 114 -9.28 -9.87 -4.87
C PRO A 114 -10.04 -9.92 -3.53
N LEU A 115 -9.31 -9.78 -2.41
CA LEU A 115 -9.87 -9.81 -1.06
C LEU A 115 -10.30 -8.41 -0.56
N GLY A 116 -10.02 -7.33 -1.30
CA GLY A 116 -10.27 -5.97 -0.83
C GLY A 116 -9.42 -5.60 0.40
N GLY A 117 -8.15 -5.99 0.40
CA GLY A 117 -7.15 -5.56 1.35
C GLY A 117 -6.95 -4.04 1.34
N VAL A 118 -6.46 -3.50 2.44
CA VAL A 118 -6.21 -2.05 2.56
C VAL A 118 -4.92 -1.71 1.81
N VAL A 119 -5.02 -0.84 0.81
CA VAL A 119 -3.90 -0.46 -0.03
C VAL A 119 -3.18 0.75 0.57
N LEU A 120 -1.85 0.66 0.64
CA LEU A 120 -0.97 1.75 1.03
C LEU A 120 0.01 2.06 -0.08
N THR A 121 0.08 3.33 -0.49
CA THR A 121 1.02 3.81 -1.51
C THR A 121 1.98 4.82 -0.91
N ARG A 122 3.16 4.98 -1.52
CA ARG A 122 4.09 6.04 -1.10
C ARG A 122 3.55 7.45 -1.33
N ALA A 123 2.71 7.63 -2.35
CA ALA A 123 2.18 8.94 -2.74
C ALA A 123 1.07 9.44 -1.80
N GLU A 124 0.12 8.56 -1.45
CA GLU A 124 -1.10 8.93 -0.71
C GLU A 124 -1.07 8.44 0.74
N GLY A 125 -0.31 7.38 1.04
CA GLY A 125 -0.39 6.68 2.32
C GLY A 125 -1.54 5.67 2.29
N ILE A 126 -2.41 5.72 3.28
CA ILE A 126 -3.59 4.85 3.36
C ILE A 126 -4.73 5.37 2.48
N ASP A 127 -5.45 4.46 1.83
CA ASP A 127 -6.62 4.77 1.00
C ASP A 127 -7.68 5.59 1.77
N LEU A 128 -8.20 6.65 1.13
CA LEU A 128 -9.25 7.51 1.65
C LEU A 128 -10.55 6.75 1.98
N ALA A 129 -10.86 5.70 1.23
CA ALA A 129 -12.01 4.84 1.49
C ALA A 129 -11.89 4.13 2.85
N VAL A 130 -10.66 3.81 3.26
CA VAL A 130 -10.38 3.21 4.57
C VAL A 130 -10.48 4.25 5.67
N ILE A 131 -9.99 5.47 5.46
CA ILE A 131 -10.23 6.58 6.40
C ILE A 131 -11.73 6.86 6.56
N GLN A 132 -12.50 6.86 5.48
CA GLN A 132 -13.96 6.98 5.54
C GLN A 132 -14.59 5.87 6.38
N ALA A 133 -14.17 4.62 6.18
CA ALA A 133 -14.66 3.50 6.99
C ALA A 133 -14.32 3.68 8.47
N LEU A 134 -13.11 4.14 8.79
CA LEU A 134 -12.69 4.41 10.16
C LEU A 134 -13.49 5.57 10.80
N ARG A 135 -13.78 6.64 10.05
CA ARG A 135 -14.66 7.74 10.51
C ARG A 135 -16.05 7.24 10.92
N VAL A 136 -16.61 6.32 10.13
CA VAL A 136 -17.88 5.65 10.46
C VAL A 136 -17.75 4.84 11.75
N LEU A 137 -16.68 4.04 11.89
CA LEU A 137 -16.48 3.21 13.08
C LEU A 137 -16.37 4.04 14.36
N VAL A 138 -15.61 5.13 14.33
CA VAL A 138 -15.34 5.96 15.52
C VAL A 138 -16.40 7.05 15.79
N ALA A 139 -17.41 7.18 14.93
CA ALA A 139 -18.46 8.20 15.09
C ALA A 139 -19.20 8.08 16.43
N THR A 140 -19.72 9.19 16.94
CA THR A 140 -20.74 9.12 18.01
C THR A 140 -22.10 8.75 17.41
N ASP A 141 -23.04 8.30 18.23
CA ASP A 141 -24.41 8.04 17.75
C ASP A 141 -25.10 9.33 17.28
N GLU A 142 -24.74 10.47 17.88
CA GLU A 142 -25.18 11.80 17.44
C GLU A 142 -24.65 12.11 16.03
N GLU A 143 -23.33 12.00 15.81
CA GLU A 143 -22.71 12.18 14.49
C GLU A 143 -23.29 11.22 13.44
N TRP A 144 -23.60 9.99 13.84
CA TRP A 144 -24.21 8.97 12.98
C TRP A 144 -25.62 9.37 12.55
N MET A 145 -26.46 9.84 13.48
CA MET A 145 -27.82 10.28 13.20
C MET A 145 -27.85 11.56 12.36
N GLU A 146 -27.00 12.55 12.66
CA GLU A 146 -26.90 13.79 11.88
C GLU A 146 -26.54 13.52 10.40
N ARG A 147 -25.78 12.45 10.15
CA ARG A 147 -25.38 12.02 8.81
C ARG A 147 -26.36 11.05 8.16
N SER A 148 -27.59 10.95 8.68
CA SER A 148 -28.65 10.09 8.15
C SER A 148 -28.23 8.62 8.05
N GLU A 149 -27.32 8.17 8.92
CA GLU A 149 -26.81 6.80 8.96
C GLU A 149 -26.21 6.29 7.64
N ALA A 150 -25.72 7.21 6.79
CA ALA A 150 -25.20 6.90 5.47
C ALA A 150 -23.67 6.97 5.45
N VAL A 151 -23.02 5.84 5.14
CA VAL A 151 -21.55 5.72 5.03
C VAL A 151 -20.96 6.77 4.08
N GLY A 152 -21.64 7.08 2.97
CA GLY A 152 -21.20 8.09 2.00
C GLY A 152 -20.99 9.49 2.60
N ASN A 153 -21.71 9.82 3.67
CA ASN A 153 -21.63 11.14 4.31
C ASN A 153 -20.40 11.31 5.22
N PHE A 154 -19.54 10.28 5.32
CA PHE A 154 -18.27 10.28 6.05
C PHE A 154 -17.04 10.35 5.12
N ALA A 155 -17.25 10.60 3.82
CA ALA A 155 -16.17 10.72 2.84
C ALA A 155 -15.21 11.89 3.15
N THR A 156 -15.70 12.93 3.83
CA THR A 156 -14.91 14.06 4.33
C THR A 156 -14.88 14.07 5.85
N GLU A 157 -13.97 14.86 6.42
CA GLU A 157 -13.92 15.13 7.86
C GLU A 157 -15.28 15.64 8.36
N ILE A 158 -15.75 15.07 9.48
CA ILE A 158 -17.02 15.44 10.11
C ILE A 158 -16.82 16.30 11.36
N SER A 159 -15.80 15.98 12.16
CA SER A 159 -15.40 16.71 13.36
C SER A 159 -13.90 16.45 13.62
N PRO A 160 -13.18 17.41 14.25
CA PRO A 160 -11.76 17.22 14.54
C PRO A 160 -11.48 16.01 15.43
N GLU A 161 -12.38 15.71 16.38
CA GLU A 161 -12.21 14.56 17.29
C GLU A 161 -12.47 13.23 16.57
N ASN A 162 -13.48 13.17 15.68
CA ASN A 162 -13.71 12.00 14.85
C ASN A 162 -12.52 11.72 13.92
N GLU A 163 -12.01 12.76 13.24
CA GLU A 163 -10.85 12.64 12.36
C GLU A 163 -9.60 12.18 13.14
N ARG A 164 -9.37 12.74 14.33
CA ARG A 164 -8.28 12.33 15.21
C ARG A 164 -8.40 10.85 15.59
N LYS A 165 -9.59 10.37 15.95
CA LYS A 165 -9.82 8.95 16.28
C LYS A 165 -9.66 8.05 15.06
N ALA A 166 -10.16 8.45 13.89
CA ALA A 166 -10.03 7.68 12.65
C ALA A 166 -8.56 7.53 12.25
N ARG A 167 -7.77 8.60 12.33
CA ARG A 167 -6.32 8.57 12.09
C ARG A 167 -5.58 7.75 13.14
N LEU A 168 -5.98 7.84 14.41
CA LEU A 168 -5.42 7.02 15.48
C LEU A 168 -5.67 5.53 15.24
N ALA A 169 -6.89 5.16 14.84
CA ALA A 169 -7.22 3.77 14.49
C ALA A 169 -6.36 3.26 13.32
N ALA A 170 -6.20 4.06 12.26
CA ALA A 170 -5.31 3.72 11.14
C ALA A 170 -3.85 3.54 11.59
N LYS A 171 -3.37 4.44 12.47
CA LYS A 171 -2.02 4.39 13.03
C LYS A 171 -1.78 3.10 13.80
N ILE A 172 -2.68 2.76 14.72
CA ILE A 172 -2.60 1.53 15.52
C ILE A 172 -2.63 0.30 14.62
N ALA A 173 -3.50 0.27 13.60
CA ALA A 173 -3.56 -0.83 12.65
C ALA A 173 -2.21 -1.05 11.93
N ILE A 174 -1.58 0.03 11.46
CA ILE A 174 -0.28 -0.04 10.79
C ILE A 174 0.84 -0.42 11.77
N GLU A 175 0.81 0.06 13.01
CA GLU A 175 1.78 -0.32 14.06
C GLU A 175 1.67 -1.80 14.44
N MET A 176 0.44 -2.33 14.55
CA MET A 176 0.19 -3.76 14.76
C MET A 176 0.71 -4.58 13.56
N GLU A 177 0.47 -4.12 12.35
CA GLU A 177 0.96 -4.79 11.13
C GLU A 177 2.48 -4.80 11.05
N LEU A 178 3.16 -3.72 11.44
CA LEU A 178 4.63 -3.69 11.53
C LEU A 178 5.14 -4.63 12.62
N SER A 179 4.47 -4.66 13.77
CA SER A 179 4.85 -5.50 14.91
C SER A 179 4.61 -6.99 14.67
N SER A 180 3.71 -7.34 13.75
CA SER A 180 3.47 -8.74 13.35
C SER A 180 4.59 -9.31 12.47
N LYS A 181 5.50 -8.47 11.94
CA LYS A 181 6.60 -8.90 11.08
C LYS A 181 7.69 -9.59 11.90
N PRO A 182 8.32 -10.65 11.35
CA PRO A 182 9.33 -11.43 12.07
C PRO A 182 10.62 -10.65 12.33
N THR A 183 10.85 -9.54 11.62
CA THR A 183 12.02 -8.68 11.79
C THR A 183 11.61 -7.22 11.70
N THR A 184 12.42 -6.34 12.27
CA THR A 184 12.30 -4.88 12.13
C THR A 184 12.96 -4.38 10.83
N LEU A 185 12.82 -3.09 10.54
CA LEU A 185 13.52 -2.48 9.39
C LEU A 185 15.03 -2.48 9.61
N GLN A 186 15.45 -2.11 10.82
CA GLN A 186 16.86 -2.01 11.20
C GLN A 186 17.55 -3.38 11.15
N GLU A 187 16.87 -4.44 11.60
CA GLU A 187 17.38 -5.81 11.48
C GLU A 187 17.55 -6.23 10.02
N ASP A 188 16.56 -5.97 9.16
CA ASP A 188 16.68 -6.29 7.74
C ASP A 188 17.81 -5.51 7.06
N GLU A 189 18.01 -4.23 7.40
CA GLU A 189 19.14 -3.43 6.89
C GLU A 189 20.50 -4.02 7.31
N ILE A 190 20.61 -4.54 8.54
CA ILE A 190 21.81 -5.23 9.02
C ILE A 190 22.01 -6.54 8.24
N ILE A 191 20.95 -7.34 8.08
CA ILE A 191 20.98 -8.60 7.33
C ILE A 191 21.42 -8.33 5.89
N LEU A 192 20.85 -7.33 5.21
CA LEU A 192 21.19 -6.99 3.83
C LEU A 192 22.68 -6.63 3.70
N LYS A 193 23.20 -5.79 4.60
CA LYS A 193 24.64 -5.43 4.63
C LYS A 193 25.53 -6.65 4.82
N GLN A 194 25.14 -7.57 5.71
CA GLN A 194 25.89 -8.80 5.95
C GLN A 194 25.89 -9.73 4.75
N LEU A 195 24.75 -9.89 4.08
CA LEU A 195 24.62 -10.71 2.86
C LEU A 195 25.46 -10.13 1.73
N GLN A 196 25.40 -8.82 1.50
CA GLN A 196 26.20 -8.14 0.47
C GLN A 196 27.71 -8.18 0.75
N ALA A 197 28.12 -8.22 2.02
CA ALA A 197 29.53 -8.30 2.40
C ALA A 197 30.12 -9.72 2.21
N LYS A 198 29.29 -10.76 2.18
CA LYS A 198 29.73 -12.14 1.94
C LYS A 198 30.04 -12.32 0.46
N LYS A 199 31.30 -12.63 0.14
CA LYS A 199 31.75 -12.80 -1.25
C LYS A 199 31.34 -14.13 -1.90
N ASN A 200 31.08 -15.17 -1.10
CA ASN A 200 30.75 -16.51 -1.58
C ASN A 200 29.57 -17.09 -0.78
N GLY A 201 28.70 -17.86 -1.45
CA GLY A 201 27.67 -18.69 -0.81
C GLY A 201 26.42 -17.95 -0.34
N VAL A 202 26.13 -16.77 -0.92
CA VAL A 202 24.84 -16.10 -0.76
C VAL A 202 24.10 -16.20 -2.08
N GLU A 203 22.91 -16.78 -2.02
CA GLU A 203 22.03 -16.85 -3.18
C GLU A 203 21.42 -15.46 -3.46
N PRO A 204 21.39 -15.01 -4.73
CA PRO A 204 20.82 -13.70 -5.10
C PRO A 204 19.39 -13.48 -4.57
N GLU A 205 18.61 -14.55 -4.49
CA GLU A 205 17.23 -14.56 -4.00
C GLU A 205 17.14 -14.16 -2.52
N GLU A 206 18.14 -14.49 -1.69
CA GLU A 206 18.17 -14.07 -0.28
C GLU A 206 18.33 -12.55 -0.15
N ILE A 207 19.19 -11.97 -0.98
CA ILE A 207 19.41 -10.52 -1.03
C ILE A 207 18.12 -9.83 -1.49
N LEU A 208 17.48 -10.34 -2.55
CA LEU A 208 16.23 -9.79 -3.08
C LEU A 208 15.08 -9.90 -2.07
N ALA A 209 14.95 -11.04 -1.38
CA ALA A 209 13.92 -11.21 -0.36
C ALA A 209 14.08 -10.21 0.79
N VAL A 210 15.31 -9.96 1.25
CA VAL A 210 15.56 -8.98 2.31
C VAL A 210 15.30 -7.56 1.81
N ALA A 211 15.78 -7.22 0.60
CA ALA A 211 15.52 -5.92 -0.02
C ALA A 211 14.01 -5.66 -0.18
N PHE A 212 13.25 -6.66 -0.64
CA PHE A 212 11.79 -6.57 -0.75
C PHE A 212 11.13 -6.25 0.60
N ARG A 213 11.48 -6.97 1.67
CA ARG A 213 10.93 -6.72 3.02
C ARG A 213 11.24 -5.31 3.52
N ILE A 214 12.45 -4.80 3.25
CA ILE A 214 12.85 -3.43 3.58
C ILE A 214 11.92 -2.42 2.90
N GLU A 215 11.70 -2.56 1.58
CA GLU A 215 10.85 -1.63 0.83
C GLU A 215 9.41 -1.65 1.32
N LYS A 216 8.85 -2.83 1.61
CA LYS A 216 7.51 -2.96 2.20
C LYS A 216 7.39 -2.29 3.57
N LYS A 217 8.39 -2.45 4.44
CA LYS A 217 8.42 -1.79 5.76
C LYS A 217 8.58 -0.28 5.66
N LYS A 218 9.31 0.22 4.66
CA LYS A 218 9.42 1.67 4.41
C LYS A 218 8.06 2.28 4.08
N ILE A 219 7.26 1.64 3.22
CA ILE A 219 5.89 2.12 2.90
C ILE A 219 5.04 2.25 4.17
N LEU A 220 5.04 1.22 5.02
CA LEU A 220 4.29 1.24 6.29
C LEU A 220 4.75 2.39 7.20
N LYS A 221 6.07 2.62 7.34
CA LYS A 221 6.60 3.73 8.15
C LYS A 221 6.29 5.09 7.54
N GLU A 222 6.35 5.24 6.23
CA GLU A 222 5.99 6.47 5.53
C GLU A 222 4.50 6.80 5.71
N ALA A 223 3.63 5.78 5.65
CA ALA A 223 2.22 5.93 5.95
C ALA A 223 1.97 6.36 7.40
N LEU A 224 2.69 5.81 8.38
CA LEU A 224 2.62 6.26 9.78
C LEU A 224 3.00 7.73 9.94
N ASN A 225 4.08 8.17 9.30
CA ASN A 225 4.54 9.56 9.37
C ASN A 225 3.51 10.54 8.80
N ARG A 226 2.69 10.10 7.83
CA ARG A 226 1.61 10.91 7.23
C ARG A 226 0.35 10.99 8.10
N LEU A 227 0.17 10.04 9.01
CA LEU A 227 -0.96 10.01 9.96
C LEU A 227 -0.66 10.77 11.26
N GLY A 228 0.62 11.07 11.52
CA GLY A 228 1.09 11.81 12.69
C GLY A 228 0.94 13.33 12.59
#